data_AF-A0A7W6RKG8-F1
#
_entry.id   AF-A0A7W6RKG8-F1
#
_cell.length_a   1.000
_cell.length_b   1.000
_cell.length_c   1.000
_cell.angle_alpha   90.00
_cell.angle_beta   90.00
_cell.angle_gamma   90.00
#
_symmetry.space_group_name_H-M   'P 1'
#
loop_
_entity.id
_entity.type
_entity.pdbx_description
1 polymer ?
#
loop_
_entity_poly.entity_id
_entity_poly.type
_entity_poly.pdbx_seq_one_letter_code
_entity_poly.pdbx_strand_id
1 'polypeptide(L)'
;MRLIANGPDEVKTRIVSESLRPGVTVNEVAERHGLKANHLSSWRTLARQGKLVLPEPEDVVEFAAMVVETPLLEPLATKAVSRVEIAVGPVTIRLEEGASAARIAAIASALAAAT
;
A
#
# COMPACT_ATOMS: atom_id res chain seq x y z
N MET A 1 21.76 -8.62 -14.02
CA MET A 1 22.01 -8.81 -12.58
C MET A 1 21.14 -7.81 -11.83
N ARG A 2 19.96 -8.22 -11.32
CA ARG A 2 19.06 -7.32 -10.58
C ARG A 2 19.60 -7.18 -9.15
N LEU A 3 20.00 -5.97 -8.78
CA LEU A 3 20.29 -5.60 -7.40
C LEU A 3 18.96 -5.59 -6.65
N ILE A 4 18.75 -6.57 -5.78
CA ILE A 4 17.62 -6.58 -4.85
C ILE A 4 17.96 -5.50 -3.82
N ALA A 5 17.33 -4.34 -3.96
CA ALA A 5 17.58 -3.19 -3.11
C ALA A 5 16.99 -3.46 -1.74
N ASN A 6 17.82 -3.97 -0.83
CA ASN A 6 17.49 -4.25 0.57
C ASN A 6 17.24 -2.93 1.32
N GLY A 7 16.13 -2.28 1.01
CA GLY A 7 15.71 -1.00 1.58
C GLY A 7 14.94 -1.19 2.88
N PRO A 8 14.75 -0.11 3.67
CA PRO A 8 14.00 -0.16 4.93
C PRO A 8 12.56 -0.66 4.76
N ASP A 9 11.97 -0.50 3.57
CA ASP A 9 10.62 -0.98 3.27
C ASP A 9 10.54 -2.49 3.05
N GLU A 10 11.56 -3.14 2.46
CA GLU A 10 11.56 -4.61 2.29
C GLU A 10 11.66 -5.34 3.63
N VAL A 11 12.47 -4.81 4.55
CA VAL A 11 12.57 -5.34 5.92
C VAL A 11 11.24 -5.18 6.64
N LYS A 12 10.61 -4.01 6.52
CA LYS A 12 9.31 -3.72 7.13
C LYS A 12 8.20 -4.62 6.60
N THR A 13 8.15 -4.87 5.29
CA THR A 13 7.10 -5.69 4.69
C THR A 13 7.24 -7.15 5.09
N ARG A 14 8.48 -7.67 5.23
CA ARG A 14 8.75 -9.00 5.76
C ARG A 14 8.35 -9.16 7.23
N ILE A 15 8.65 -8.18 8.07
CA ILE A 15 8.26 -8.22 9.50
C ILE A 15 6.72 -8.18 9.63
N VAL A 16 6.03 -7.39 8.79
CA VAL A 16 4.57 -7.33 8.81
C VAL A 16 3.97 -8.64 8.31
N SER A 17 4.48 -9.24 7.22
CA SER A 17 3.99 -10.52 6.73
C SER A 17 4.16 -11.64 7.76
N GLU A 18 5.31 -11.71 8.43
CA GLU A 18 5.57 -12.64 9.54
C GLU A 18 4.54 -12.50 10.66
N SER A 19 4.21 -11.26 11.05
CA SER A 19 3.22 -10.99 12.10
C SER A 19 1.79 -11.41 11.73
N LEU A 20 1.45 -11.47 10.44
CA LEU A 20 0.09 -11.78 9.97
C LEU A 20 -0.20 -13.29 9.97
N ARG A 21 0.80 -14.13 10.23
CA ARG A 21 0.64 -15.59 10.29
C ARG A 21 -0.30 -15.99 11.45
N PRO A 22 -1.20 -16.97 11.25
CA PRO A 22 -2.04 -17.47 12.32
C PRO A 22 -1.21 -17.98 13.50
N GLY A 23 -1.65 -17.68 14.73
CA GLY A 23 -0.96 -18.10 15.96
C GLY A 23 0.26 -17.26 16.36
N VAL A 24 0.69 -16.30 15.53
CA VAL A 24 1.82 -15.40 15.84
C VAL A 24 1.33 -14.15 16.58
N THR A 25 2.01 -13.79 17.68
CA THR A 25 1.70 -12.56 18.42
C THR A 25 2.56 -11.37 17.96
N VAL A 26 1.98 -10.18 18.01
CA VAL A 26 2.68 -8.94 17.65
C VAL A 26 3.88 -8.68 18.58
N ASN A 27 3.78 -9.01 19.87
CA ASN A 27 4.86 -8.82 20.82
C ASN A 27 6.06 -9.72 20.51
N GLU A 28 5.82 -11.00 20.23
CA GLU A 28 6.90 -11.96 19.92
C GLU A 28 7.68 -11.54 18.66
N VAL A 29 6.99 -11.10 17.61
CA VAL A 29 7.64 -10.60 16.39
C VAL A 29 8.37 -9.29 16.65
N ALA A 30 7.78 -8.39 17.44
CA ALA A 30 8.41 -7.11 17.77
C ALA A 30 9.71 -7.32 18.57
N GLU A 31 9.72 -8.22 19.55
CA GLU A 31 10.92 -8.57 20.34
C GLU A 31 12.02 -9.18 19.47
N ARG A 32 11.67 -10.11 18.58
CA ARG A 32 12.62 -10.77 17.65
C ARG A 32 13.34 -9.77 16.75
N HIS A 33 12.67 -8.70 16.35
CA HIS A 33 13.19 -7.65 15.47
C HIS A 33 13.64 -6.38 16.22
N GLY A 34 13.70 -6.41 17.56
CA GLY A 34 14.09 -5.25 18.38
C GLY A 34 13.18 -4.02 18.19
N LEU A 35 11.95 -4.24 17.76
CA LEU A 35 10.96 -3.22 17.43
C LEU A 35 9.99 -3.04 18.60
N LYS A 36 9.44 -1.82 18.76
CA LYS A 36 8.26 -1.61 19.61
C LYS A 36 7.01 -2.19 18.94
N ALA A 37 6.21 -2.94 19.69
CA ALA A 37 4.95 -3.52 19.21
C ALA A 37 3.99 -2.48 18.58
N ASN A 38 4.00 -1.23 19.07
CA ASN A 38 3.19 -0.13 18.52
C ASN A 38 3.52 0.18 17.05
N HIS A 39 4.80 0.06 16.65
CA HIS A 39 5.21 0.25 15.26
C HIS A 39 4.69 -0.88 14.38
N LEU A 40 4.78 -2.13 14.86
CA LEU A 40 4.27 -3.29 14.13
C LEU A 40 2.74 -3.25 13.96
N SER A 41 2.01 -2.82 15.00
CA SER A 41 0.56 -2.60 14.94
C SER A 41 0.17 -1.54 13.90
N SER A 42 0.94 -0.45 13.85
CA SER A 42 0.74 0.62 12.86
C SER A 42 1.00 0.11 11.44
N TRP A 43 2.05 -0.69 11.24
CA TRP A 43 2.38 -1.25 9.94
C TRP A 43 1.40 -2.33 9.47
N ARG A 44 0.87 -3.17 10.38
CA ARG A 44 -0.23 -4.11 10.09
C ARG A 44 -1.48 -3.38 9.62
N THR A 45 -1.78 -2.24 10.23
CA THR A 45 -2.92 -1.40 9.83
C THR A 45 -2.71 -0.85 8.42
N LEU A 46 -1.51 -0.38 8.10
CA LEU A 46 -1.16 0.10 6.75
C LEU A 46 -1.23 -1.01 5.70
N ALA A 47 -0.78 -2.23 6.03
CA ALA A 47 -0.88 -3.39 5.15
C ALA A 47 -2.33 -3.77 4.85
N ARG A 48 -3.19 -3.81 5.87
CA ARG A 48 -4.64 -4.06 5.69
C ARG A 48 -5.33 -2.98 4.83
N GLN A 49 -4.82 -1.74 4.88
CA GLN A 49 -5.31 -0.64 4.06
C GLN A 49 -4.72 -0.64 2.63
N GLY A 50 -3.88 -1.63 2.28
CA GLY A 50 -3.20 -1.69 0.97
C GLY A 50 -2.12 -0.61 0.78
N LYS A 51 -1.70 0.07 1.85
CA LYS A 51 -0.70 1.15 1.82
C LYS A 51 0.72 0.64 2.07
N LEU A 52 0.88 -0.66 2.28
CA LEU A 52 2.16 -1.33 2.42
C LEU A 52 2.15 -2.56 1.51
N VAL A 53 3.00 -2.58 0.49
CA VAL A 53 3.10 -3.68 -0.47
C VAL A 53 3.81 -4.84 0.21
N LEU A 54 3.07 -5.88 0.59
CA LEU A 54 3.65 -7.07 1.20
C LEU A 54 4.26 -7.99 0.14
N PRO A 55 5.36 -8.70 0.44
CA PRO A 55 5.83 -9.79 -0.41
C PRO A 55 4.74 -10.84 -0.55
N GLU A 56 4.69 -11.50 -1.71
CA GLU A 56 3.73 -12.57 -1.97
C GLU A 56 3.85 -13.64 -0.86
N PRO A 57 2.74 -14.05 -0.23
CA PRO A 57 2.79 -15.08 0.81
C PRO A 57 3.28 -16.40 0.19
N GLU A 58 4.34 -16.97 0.74
CA GLU A 58 4.89 -18.27 0.30
C GLU A 58 3.95 -19.43 0.66
N ASP A 59 3.12 -19.25 1.69
CA ASP A 59 2.05 -20.17 2.05
C ASP A 59 0.79 -19.80 1.25
N VAL A 60 0.53 -20.51 0.15
CA VAL A 60 -0.77 -20.48 -0.52
C VAL A 60 -1.79 -21.12 0.42
N VAL A 61 -2.32 -20.33 1.36
CA VAL A 61 -3.52 -20.72 2.09
C VAL A 61 -4.63 -20.73 1.06
N GLU A 62 -5.06 -21.93 0.66
CA GLU A 62 -6.31 -22.14 -0.05
C GLU A 62 -7.43 -21.61 0.86
N PHE A 63 -7.78 -20.33 0.68
CA PHE A 63 -8.99 -19.79 1.24
C PHE A 63 -10.13 -20.54 0.57
N ALA A 64 -10.65 -21.58 1.22
CA ALA A 64 -11.93 -22.15 0.85
C ALA A 64 -12.96 -21.02 0.90
N ALA A 65 -13.33 -20.50 -0.26
CA ALA A 65 -14.39 -19.52 -0.39
C ALA A 65 -15.69 -20.19 0.09
N MET A 66 -16.12 -19.87 1.32
CA MET A 66 -17.46 -20.23 1.75
C MET A 66 -18.43 -19.36 0.94
N VAL A 67 -18.98 -19.95 -0.12
CA VAL A 67 -20.03 -19.34 -0.94
C VAL A 67 -21.28 -19.24 -0.08
N VAL A 68 -21.50 -18.07 0.53
CA VAL A 68 -22.86 -17.68 0.92
C VAL A 68 -23.54 -17.26 -0.37
N GLU A 69 -24.51 -18.05 -0.83
CA GLU A 69 -25.42 -17.66 -1.90
C GLU A 69 -26.11 -16.34 -1.47
N THR A 70 -25.55 -15.25 -1.97
CA THR A 70 -26.13 -13.92 -1.86
C THR A 70 -26.73 -13.66 -3.23
N PRO A 71 -28.01 -13.29 -3.35
CA PRO A 71 -28.65 -13.13 -4.66
C PRO A 71 -27.85 -12.11 -5.48
N LEU A 72 -27.62 -12.49 -6.73
CA LEU A 72 -26.79 -11.86 -7.74
C LEU A 72 -26.94 -10.33 -7.76
N LEU A 73 -26.08 -9.62 -7.03
CA LEU A 73 -25.79 -8.22 -7.27
C LEU A 73 -24.61 -8.19 -8.23
N GLU A 74 -24.91 -7.85 -9.47
CA GLU A 74 -23.96 -7.62 -10.55
C GLU A 74 -22.73 -6.87 -10.00
N PRO A 75 -21.49 -7.33 -10.30
CA PRO A 75 -20.31 -6.60 -9.88
C PRO A 75 -20.34 -5.23 -10.56
N LEU A 76 -20.69 -4.21 -9.77
CA LEU A 76 -20.45 -2.84 -10.16
C LEU A 76 -18.96 -2.76 -10.45
N ALA A 77 -18.63 -2.65 -11.74
CA ALA A 77 -17.29 -2.36 -12.20
C ALA A 77 -16.82 -1.14 -11.40
N THR A 78 -15.94 -1.37 -10.42
CA THR A 78 -15.31 -0.32 -9.66
C THR A 78 -14.48 0.43 -10.68
N LYS A 79 -15.05 1.51 -11.23
CA LYS A 79 -14.36 2.45 -12.11
C LYS A 79 -13.04 2.74 -11.43
N ALA A 80 -11.93 2.30 -12.02
CA ALA A 80 -10.62 2.67 -11.55
C ALA A 80 -10.57 4.19 -11.62
N VAL A 81 -10.68 4.86 -10.47
CA VAL A 81 -10.59 6.31 -10.37
C VAL A 81 -9.13 6.66 -10.59
N SER A 82 -8.73 6.73 -11.86
CA SER A 82 -7.39 7.13 -12.27
C SER A 82 -7.21 8.61 -12.00
N ARG A 83 -6.75 8.94 -10.80
CA ARG A 83 -6.48 10.31 -10.36
C ARG A 83 -5.10 10.76 -10.86
N VAL A 84 -5.01 11.96 -11.42
CA VAL A 84 -3.73 12.51 -11.92
C VAL A 84 -2.92 13.06 -10.75
N GLU A 85 -1.62 12.73 -10.70
CA GLU A 85 -0.69 13.14 -9.64
C GLU A 85 0.56 13.79 -10.24
N ILE A 86 1.02 14.90 -9.65
CA ILE A 86 2.25 15.62 -10.03
C ILE A 86 3.20 15.57 -8.83
N ALA A 87 4.43 15.08 -9.03
CA ALA A 87 5.46 15.00 -7.99
C ALA A 87 6.61 15.98 -8.27
N VAL A 88 6.99 16.77 -7.26
CA VAL A 88 8.13 17.70 -7.27
C VAL A 88 8.93 17.52 -5.99
N GLY A 89 10.09 16.87 -6.09
CA GLY A 89 10.90 16.52 -4.92
C GLY A 89 10.08 15.72 -3.88
N PRO A 90 9.98 16.19 -2.63
CA PRO A 90 9.20 15.52 -1.59
C PRO A 90 7.69 15.84 -1.64
N VAL A 91 7.25 16.73 -2.53
CA VAL A 91 5.85 17.19 -2.60
C VAL A 91 5.08 16.45 -3.68
N THR A 92 3.90 15.93 -3.33
CA THR A 92 2.97 15.32 -4.28
C THR A 92 1.65 16.09 -4.30
N ILE A 93 1.24 16.55 -5.49
CA ILE A 93 -0.01 17.26 -5.73
C ILE A 93 -0.99 16.32 -6.42
N ARG A 94 -2.15 16.08 -5.81
CA ARG A 94 -3.22 15.24 -6.36
C ARG A 94 -4.30 16.12 -6.97
N LEU A 95 -4.72 15.79 -8.18
CA LEU A 95 -5.71 16.56 -8.94
C LEU A 95 -7.08 15.86 -8.92
N GLU A 96 -8.16 16.60 -9.12
CA GLU A 96 -9.49 16.00 -9.23
C GLU A 96 -9.65 15.16 -10.50
N GLU A 97 -10.60 14.23 -10.47
CA GLU A 97 -10.95 13.42 -11.64
C GLU A 97 -11.41 14.34 -12.79
N GLY A 98 -10.80 14.19 -13.97
CA GLY A 98 -11.08 15.05 -15.13
C GLY A 98 -10.42 16.44 -15.09
N ALA A 99 -9.37 16.64 -14.29
CA ALA A 99 -8.61 17.89 -14.31
C ALA A 99 -8.19 18.29 -15.74
N SER A 100 -8.50 19.52 -16.14
CA SER A 100 -8.21 20.00 -17.51
C SER A 100 -6.72 20.14 -17.77
N ALA A 101 -6.31 19.90 -19.02
CA ALA A 101 -4.92 20.05 -19.45
C ALA A 101 -4.36 21.46 -19.16
N ALA A 102 -5.18 22.50 -19.34
CA ALA A 102 -4.80 23.89 -19.02
C ALA A 102 -4.46 24.07 -17.53
N ARG A 103 -5.22 23.44 -16.63
CA ARG A 103 -4.97 23.50 -15.19
C ARG A 103 -3.72 22.72 -14.79
N ILE A 104 -3.52 21.53 -15.38
CA ILE A 104 -2.31 20.72 -15.19
C ILE A 104 -1.08 21.52 -15.63
N ALA A 105 -1.14 22.14 -16.82
CA ALA A 105 -0.05 22.96 -17.36
C ALA A 105 0.24 24.18 -16.48
N ALA A 106 -0.78 24.90 -16.00
CA ALA A 106 -0.60 26.04 -15.11
C ALA A 106 0.13 25.66 -13.80
N ILE A 107 -0.23 24.50 -13.22
CA ILE A 107 0.42 23.99 -12.00
C ILE A 107 1.88 23.61 -12.28
N ALA A 108 2.14 22.90 -13.39
CA ALA A 108 3.50 22.54 -13.78
C ALA A 108 4.38 23.76 -14.05
N SER A 109 3.86 24.78 -14.75
CA SER A 109 4.58 26.03 -15.00
C SER A 109 4.86 26.81 -13.72
N ALA A 110 3.91 26.87 -12.78
CA ALA A 110 4.12 27.52 -11.50
C ALA A 110 5.21 26.83 -10.66
N LEU A 111 5.23 25.49 -10.67
CA LEU A 111 6.27 24.69 -10.01
C LEU A 111 7.65 24.93 -10.64
N ALA A 112 7.72 24.98 -11.97
CA ALA A 112 8.96 25.27 -12.70
C ALA A 112 9.50 26.68 -12.44
N ALA A 113 8.62 27.68 -12.24
CA ALA A 113 9.02 29.05 -11.93
C ALA A 113 9.44 29.26 -10.46
N ALA A 114 9.07 28.34 -9.57
CA ALA A 114 9.38 28.39 -8.14
C ALA A 114 10.65 27.62 -7.75
N THR A 115 11.36 27.05 -8.73
CA THR A 115 12.63 26.33 -8.60
C THR A 115 13.76 27.19 -9.14
#